data_AF-A0A069DLD8-F1
#
_entry.id   AF-A0A069DLD8-F1
#
_cell.length_a   1.000
_cell.length_b   1.000
_cell.length_c   1.000
_cell.angle_alpha   90.00
_cell.angle_beta   90.00
_cell.angle_gamma   90.00
#
_symmetry.space_group_name_H-M   'P 1'
#
loop_
_entity.id
_entity.type
_entity.pdbx_description
1 polymer ?
#
loop_
_entity_poly.entity_id
_entity_poly.type
_entity_poly.pdbx_seq_one_letter_code
_entity_poly.pdbx_strand_id
1 'polypeptide(L)' 'MRHDIERLTQPYQFQHHLEQAIPVQVYDHGNHVEIGCITTYDEPFVEINGALFNRSYHQFISRPGY' A
#
# COMPACT_ATOMS: atom_id res chain seq x y z
N MET A 1 19.13 -9.13 -7.35
CA MET A 1 18.07 -9.71 -6.51
C MET A 1 16.76 -9.20 -7.06
N ARG A 2 15.86 -10.08 -7.51
CA ARG A 2 14.54 -9.63 -7.98
C ARG A 2 13.84 -9.14 -6.72
N HIS A 3 13.56 -7.84 -6.63
CA HIS A 3 12.66 -7.34 -5.58
C HIS A 3 11.31 -7.93 -5.91
N ASP A 4 10.99 -9.07 -5.31
CA ASP A 4 9.69 -9.67 -5.38
C ASP A 4 8.67 -8.59 -5.00
N ILE A 5 7.83 -8.27 -5.97
CA ILE A 5 6.80 -7.24 -5.87
C ILE A 5 5.78 -7.78 -4.85
N GLU A 6 5.96 -7.48 -3.56
CA GLU A 6 5.07 -7.97 -2.51
C GLU A 6 3.76 -7.18 -2.56
N ARG A 7 2.66 -7.88 -2.87
CA ARG A 7 1.32 -7.31 -2.79
C ARG A 7 0.79 -7.40 -1.36
N LEU A 8 0.37 -6.27 -0.81
CA LEU A 8 -0.27 -6.20 0.49
C LEU A 8 -1.73 -6.65 0.35
N THR A 9 -2.11 -7.66 1.12
CA THR A 9 -3.48 -8.21 1.17
C THR A 9 -3.95 -8.39 2.61
N GLN A 10 -3.03 -8.77 3.49
CA GLN A 10 -3.32 -9.09 4.89
C GLN A 10 -3.10 -7.88 5.80
N PRO A 11 -3.94 -7.68 6.85
CA PRO A 11 -3.82 -6.56 7.77
C PRO A 11 -2.41 -6.39 8.39
N TYR A 12 -1.73 -7.49 8.72
CA TYR A 12 -0.39 -7.42 9.31
C TYR A 12 0.64 -6.79 8.37
N GLN A 13 0.46 -6.91 7.05
CA GLN A 13 1.35 -6.30 6.07
C GLN A 13 1.16 -4.78 6.07
N PHE A 14 -0.10 -4.31 6.11
CA PHE A 14 -0.41 -2.88 6.21
C PHE A 14 0.10 -2.29 7.53
N GLN A 15 -0.07 -3.01 8.65
CA GLN A 15 0.50 -2.62 9.95
C GLN A 15 2.01 -2.46 9.87
N HIS A 16 2.71 -3.45 9.30
CA HIS A 16 4.17 -3.41 9.16
C HIS A 16 4.64 -2.20 8.32
N HIS A 17 3.93 -1.91 7.23
CA HIS A 17 4.27 -0.78 6.36
C HIS A 17 3.97 0.57 7.01
N LEU A 18 2.91 0.66 7.83
CA LEU A 18 2.60 1.83 8.65
C LEU A 18 3.71 2.04 9.70
N GLU A 19 4.11 1.00 10.43
CA GLU A 19 5.10 1.09 11.51
C GLU A 19 6.52 1.39 11.02
N GLN A 20 6.91 0.80 9.89
CA GLN A 20 8.24 0.97 9.31
C GLN A 20 8.30 2.11 8.28
N ALA A 21 7.19 2.81 8.06
CA ALA A 21 7.04 3.85 7.04
C ALA A 21 7.51 3.37 5.64
N ILE A 22 7.27 2.10 5.30
CA ILE A 22 7.64 1.55 4.00
C ILE A 22 6.64 2.05 2.96
N PRO A 23 7.09 2.70 1.88
CA PRO A 23 6.19 3.24 0.88
C PRO A 23 5.51 2.12 0.09
N VAL A 24 4.27 2.41 -0.29
CA VAL A 24 3.36 1.51 -1.01
C VAL A 24 2.92 2.22 -2.29
N GLN A 25 2.93 1.51 -3.40
CA GLN A 25 2.30 1.94 -4.64
C GLN A 25 0.86 1.45 -4.71
N VAL A 26 -0.03 2.35 -5.12
CA VAL A 26 -1.44 2.09 -5.33
C VAL A 26 -1.72 2.00 -6.83
N TYR A 27 -2.41 0.94 -7.23
CA TYR A 27 -2.89 0.76 -8.60
C TYR A 27 -4.41 0.62 -8.62
N ASP A 28 -5.03 1.24 -9.63
CA ASP A 28 -6.43 1.04 -10.00
C ASP A 28 -6.49 0.40 -11.40
N HIS A 29 -7.08 -0.79 -11.52
CA HIS A 29 -7.17 -1.54 -12.78
C HIS A 29 -5.84 -1.67 -13.55
N GLY A 30 -4.71 -1.73 -12.83
CA GLY A 30 -3.36 -1.82 -13.42
C GLY A 30 -2.71 -0.48 -13.77
N ASN A 31 -3.42 0.64 -13.61
CA ASN A 31 -2.86 1.97 -13.73
C ASN A 31 -2.29 2.42 -12.39
N HIS A 32 -1.05 2.92 -12.38
CA HIS A 32 -0.48 3.52 -11.19
C HIS A 32 -1.24 4.81 -10.85
N VAL A 33 -1.70 4.90 -9.61
CA VAL A 33 -2.47 6.05 -9.12
C VAL A 33 -1.62 6.89 -8.17
N GLU A 34 -0.96 6.25 -7.20
CA GLU A 34 -0.28 6.96 -6.12
C GLU A 34 0.90 6.16 -5.56
N ILE A 35 1.86 6.86 -4.96
CA ILE A 35 2.91 6.25 -4.12
C ILE A 35 3.08 7.04 -2.82
N GLY A 36 3.12 6.33 -1.69
CA GLY A 36 3.34 6.97 -0.40
C GLY A 36 3.35 6.01 0.77
N CYS A 37 3.58 6.53 1.96
CA CYS A 37 3.52 5.75 3.20
C CYS A 37 2.07 5.67 3.69
N ILE A 38 1.73 4.53 4.30
CA ILE A 38 0.43 4.36 4.95
C ILE A 38 0.41 5.23 6.22
N THR A 39 -0.59 6.08 6.33
CA THR A 39 -0.81 6.93 7.52
C THR A 39 -1.82 6.31 8.48
N THR A 40 -2.83 5.63 7.94
CA THR A 40 -3.77 4.80 8.70
C THR A 40 -4.40 3.73 7.80
N TYR A 41 -4.98 2.69 8.37
CA TYR A 41 -5.76 1.70 7.62
C TYR A 41 -6.82 1.05 8.51
N ASP A 42 -7.86 0.55 7.85
CA ASP A 42 -8.94 -0.23 8.45
C ASP A 42 -9.33 -1.39 7.52
N GLU A 43 -10.44 -2.06 7.80
CA GLU A 43 -10.86 -3.23 7.01
C GLU A 43 -11.15 -2.89 5.53
N PRO A 44 -11.88 -1.81 5.21
CA PRO A 44 -12.14 -1.43 3.81
C PRO A 44 -11.13 -0.46 3.21
N PHE A 45 -10.44 0.39 3.98
CA PHE A 45 -9.61 1.47 3.43
C PHE A 45 -8.17 1.48 3.93
N VAL A 46 -7.32 2.14 3.15
CA VAL A 46 -5.95 2.50 3.48
C VAL A 46 -5.79 3.97 3.14
N GLU A 47 -5.34 4.77 4.09
CA GLU A 47 -4.98 6.16 3.86
C GLU A 47 -3.50 6.26 3.49
N ILE A 48 -3.22 6.93 2.38
CA ILE A 48 -1.88 7.23 1.90
C ILE A 48 -1.85 8.70 1.48
N ASN A 49 -0.95 9.49 2.06
CA ASN A 49 -0.82 10.93 1.81
C ASN A 49 -2.14 11.73 1.96
N GLY A 50 -3.06 11.29 2.84
CA GLY A 50 -4.37 11.94 3.04
C GLY A 50 -5.45 11.58 2.01
N ALA A 51 -5.17 10.64 1.09
CA ALA A 51 -6.16 10.04 0.20
C ALA A 51 -6.53 8.63 0.68
N LEU A 52 -7.83 8.31 0.62
CA LEU A 52 -8.36 7.00 1.01
C LEU A 52 -8.50 6.07 -0.20
N PHE A 53 -7.92 4.88 -0.09
CA PHE A 53 -7.95 3.86 -1.12
C PHE A 53 -8.65 2.60 -0.61
N ASN A 54 -9.61 2.11 -1.39
CA ASN A 54 -10.37 0.92 -1.03
C ASN A 54 -9.57 -0.37 -1.29
N ARG A 55 -9.47 -1.25 -0.28
CA ARG A 55 -8.71 -2.51 -0.30
C ARG A 55 -9.23 -3.57 -1.26
N SER A 56 -10.50 -3.50 -1.65
CA SER A 56 -11.13 -4.42 -2.60
C SER A 56 -10.94 -4.01 -4.06
N TYR A 57 -10.82 -2.70 -4.33
CA TYR A 57 -10.66 -2.19 -5.70
C TYR A 57 -9.21 -1.89 -6.07
N HIS A 58 -8.42 -1.41 -5.11
CA HIS A 58 -7.04 -1.01 -5.37
C HIS A 58 -6.05 -2.13 -5.04
N GLN A 59 -4.93 -2.12 -5.74
CA GLN A 59 -3.80 -3.00 -5.47
C GLN A 59 -2.71 -2.20 -4.77
N PHE A 60 -2.21 -2.76 -3.68
CA PHE A 60 -1.18 -2.16 -2.84
C PHE A 60 0.10 -2.97 -2.98
N ILE A 61 1.15 -2.33 -3.47
CA ILE A 61 2.41 -2.98 -3.80
C ILE A 61 3.52 -2.36 -2.95
N SER A 62 4.23 -3.20 -2.19
CA SER A 62 5.37 -2.79 -1.38
C SER A 62 6.49 -2.23 -2.25
N ARG A 63 7.07 -1.10 -1.86
CA ARG A 63 8.21 -0.46 -2.52
C ARG A 63 9.33 -0.14 -1.53
N PRO A 64 9.98 -1.15 -0.93
CA PRO A 64 11.11 -0.92 -0.04
C PRO A 64 12.29 -0.34 -0.85
N GLY A 65 12.84 0.78 -0.39
CA GLY A 65 13.99 1.44 -1.03
C GLY A 65 13.64 2.56 -2.03
N TYR A 66 12.38 3.02 -2.05
CA TYR A 66 12.07 4.39 -2.48
C TYR A 66 12.50 5.38 -1.39
#